data_AF-A0A1Q7VXZ0-F1
#
_entry.id   AF-A0A1Q7VXZ0-F1
#
_cell.length_a   1.000
_cell.length_b   1.000
_cell.length_c   1.000
_cell.angle_alpha   90.00
_cell.angle_beta   90.00
_cell.angle_gamma   90.00
#
_symmetry.space_group_name_H-M   'P 1'
#
loop_
_entity.id
_entity.type
_entity.pdbx_description
1 polymer ?
#
loop_
_entity_poly.entity_id
_entity_poly.type
_entity_poly.pdbx_seq_one_letter_code
_entity_poly.pdbx_strand_id
1 'polypeptide(L)'
;MLNYLALLACAALLLAALRELVRPWVGMAITAALLAQGPLVVSSVGGMETVSLCLLYLVTFLALLRQRYVLAGLAAGAAVCFRLESIFLAGVTVVAPLLHDRRQLWRALGATVLLPLLVYLWAWVYFGFPLANSTIAKRIVYSPPPLHALRTCLQALADGLQLTRLWPRGPIAVHWARDARVVLWLPFLCLGYLVVRRRAPAAALVVAQPIGALAFYGVSDPLMFPWYTCTFVPLATLFALLGVAAAGEWVPGPRALRAVATLTAIVCLSWPPAVETWWPLVPPTDPRFNALLPNAGPHARVYQYANIARWLSARVGPTDRLCASEIGALGYYYHGRVLDGLGLVSPEALRYHPYRVRSSPLRGPIPPALVHDFRPEYVVSMDIFAESLFADPWFQQHYALIGRWPWYGGPVRWHNLPADTWGGVEMRAYHRLEAP
;
A
#
# COMPACT_ATOMS: atom_id res chain seq x y z
N MET A 1 10.53 -13.00 -3.37
CA MET A 1 11.30 -12.95 -4.63
C MET A 1 10.58 -12.14 -5.71
N LEU A 2 9.33 -12.47 -6.07
CA LEU A 2 8.57 -11.78 -7.13
C LEU A 2 8.49 -10.26 -6.95
N ASN A 3 8.19 -9.76 -5.74
CA ASN A 3 8.14 -8.32 -5.47
C ASN A 3 9.47 -7.59 -5.72
N TYR A 4 10.62 -8.24 -5.44
CA TYR A 4 11.94 -7.66 -5.74
C TYR A 4 12.20 -7.61 -7.25
N LEU A 5 11.84 -8.67 -7.98
CA LEU A 5 11.94 -8.67 -9.44
C LEU A 5 11.05 -7.59 -10.05
N ALA A 6 9.82 -7.42 -9.54
CA ALA A 6 8.92 -6.35 -9.95
C ALA A 6 9.52 -4.97 -9.65
N LEU A 7 10.17 -4.77 -8.49
CA LEU A 7 10.83 -3.50 -8.15
C LEU A 7 12.00 -3.18 -9.11
N LEU A 8 12.84 -4.17 -9.44
CA LEU A 8 13.91 -4.02 -10.43
C LEU A 8 13.36 -3.72 -11.83
N ALA A 9 12.25 -4.37 -12.21
CA ALA A 9 11.57 -4.09 -13.46
C ALA A 9 10.97 -2.68 -13.49
N CYS A 10 10.41 -2.19 -12.38
CA CYS A 10 9.98 -0.79 -12.23
C CYS A 10 11.14 0.18 -12.48
N ALA A 11 12.32 -0.10 -11.90
CA ALA A 11 13.53 0.71 -12.13
C ALA A 11 13.92 0.77 -13.61
N ALA A 12 13.96 -0.40 -14.27
CA ALA A 12 14.32 -0.50 -15.68
C ALA A 12 13.32 0.23 -16.59
N LEU A 13 12.02 0.09 -16.33
CA LEU A 13 10.97 0.76 -17.09
C LEU A 13 10.97 2.27 -16.87
N LEU A 14 11.20 2.74 -15.64
CA LEU A 14 11.35 4.16 -15.33
C LEU A 14 12.52 4.75 -16.11
N LEU A 15 13.69 4.11 -16.09
CA LEU A 15 14.85 4.56 -16.87
C LEU A 15 14.55 4.58 -18.37
N ALA A 16 13.87 3.56 -18.88
CA ALA A 16 13.48 3.50 -20.29
C ALA A 16 12.52 4.64 -20.68
N ALA A 17 11.52 4.93 -19.84
CA ALA A 17 10.57 6.02 -20.05
C ALA A 17 11.24 7.39 -19.95
N LEU A 18 12.08 7.60 -18.93
CA LEU A 18 12.73 8.88 -18.66
C LEU A 18 13.78 9.24 -19.71
N ARG A 19 14.41 8.26 -20.36
CA ARG A 19 15.31 8.51 -21.52
C ARG A 19 14.61 9.21 -22.68
N GLU A 20 13.29 9.06 -22.82
CA GLU A 20 12.51 9.74 -23.86
C GLU A 20 12.12 11.18 -23.45
N LEU A 21 12.18 11.50 -22.14
CA LEU A 21 11.65 12.75 -21.58
C LEU A 21 12.74 13.72 -21.08
N VAL A 22 13.85 13.22 -20.58
CA VAL A 22 14.90 14.03 -19.93
C VAL A 22 16.29 13.50 -20.25
N ARG A 23 17.34 14.24 -19.83
CA ARG A 23 18.73 13.79 -19.97
C ARG A 23 18.96 12.51 -19.13
N PRO A 24 19.83 11.59 -19.56
CA PRO A 24 20.03 10.31 -18.88
C PRO A 24 20.32 10.41 -17.38
N TRP A 25 21.17 11.35 -16.97
CA TRP A 25 21.51 11.53 -15.55
C TRP A 25 20.34 12.06 -14.71
N VAL A 26 19.48 12.92 -15.28
CA VAL A 26 18.24 13.37 -14.63
C VAL A 26 17.30 12.17 -14.47
N GLY A 27 17.17 11.36 -15.53
CA GLY A 27 16.36 10.14 -15.49
C GLY A 27 16.82 9.17 -14.41
N MET A 28 18.14 8.99 -14.25
CA MET A 28 18.72 8.19 -13.16
C MET A 28 18.38 8.76 -11.78
N ALA A 29 18.54 10.08 -11.60
CA ALA A 29 18.22 10.75 -10.33
C ALA A 29 16.73 10.60 -9.95
N ILE A 30 15.82 10.83 -10.91
CA ILE A 30 14.37 10.65 -10.71
C ILE A 30 14.03 9.19 -10.41
N THR A 31 14.67 8.23 -11.10
CA THR A 31 14.45 6.80 -10.84
C THR A 31 14.90 6.44 -9.43
N ALA A 32 16.12 6.85 -9.03
CA ALA A 32 16.64 6.60 -7.69
C ALA A 32 15.73 7.22 -6.62
N ALA A 33 15.27 8.46 -6.85
CA ALA A 33 14.32 9.15 -5.98
C ALA A 33 13.00 8.39 -5.80
N LEU A 34 12.40 7.92 -6.90
CA LEU A 34 11.15 7.16 -6.85
C LEU A 34 11.31 5.80 -6.17
N LEU A 35 12.41 5.08 -6.46
CA LEU A 35 12.69 3.81 -5.81
C LEU A 35 12.97 3.96 -4.31
N ALA A 36 13.49 5.11 -3.90
CA ALA A 36 13.68 5.46 -2.50
C ALA A 36 12.38 5.87 -1.78
N GLN A 37 11.25 5.98 -2.47
CA GLN A 37 10.00 6.36 -1.81
C GLN A 37 9.37 5.20 -1.02
N GLY A 38 9.00 5.53 0.22
CA GLY A 38 8.23 4.73 1.19
C GLY A 38 7.36 3.64 0.58
N PRO A 39 6.31 4.03 -0.15
CA PRO A 39 5.26 3.10 -0.53
C PRO A 39 5.73 1.93 -1.40
N LEU A 40 6.71 2.14 -2.30
CA LEU A 40 7.20 1.10 -3.20
C LEU A 40 8.03 0.05 -2.47
N VAL A 41 9.01 0.48 -1.67
CA VAL A 41 9.90 -0.42 -0.92
C VAL A 41 9.12 -1.14 0.18
N VAL A 42 8.31 -0.40 0.94
CA VAL A 42 7.52 -0.96 2.05
C VAL A 42 6.51 -1.98 1.55
N SER A 43 5.81 -1.69 0.44
CA SER A 43 4.86 -2.66 -0.12
C SER A 43 5.57 -3.88 -0.71
N SER A 44 6.78 -3.72 -1.26
CA SER A 44 7.60 -4.84 -1.77
C SER A 44 7.91 -5.85 -0.67
N VAL A 45 8.33 -5.36 0.49
CA VAL A 45 8.73 -6.16 1.65
C VAL A 45 7.52 -6.74 2.38
N GLY A 46 6.42 -5.97 2.47
CA GLY A 46 5.20 -6.39 3.15
C GLY A 46 4.41 -7.52 2.48
N GLY A 47 4.89 -8.06 1.36
CA GLY A 47 4.24 -9.15 0.63
C GLY A 47 3.00 -8.74 -0.16
N MET A 48 2.73 -7.43 -0.27
CA MET A 48 1.58 -6.92 -1.02
C MET A 48 1.89 -6.87 -2.52
N GLU A 49 0.88 -7.09 -3.36
CA GLU A 49 0.98 -7.09 -4.82
C GLU A 49 1.19 -5.69 -5.41
N THR A 50 1.29 -4.68 -4.56
CA THR A 50 1.33 -3.26 -4.92
C THR A 50 2.51 -2.88 -5.81
N VAL A 51 3.65 -3.58 -5.71
CA VAL A 51 4.79 -3.32 -6.61
C VAL A 51 4.46 -3.77 -8.04
N SER A 52 3.75 -4.88 -8.20
CA SER A 52 3.24 -5.34 -9.49
C SER A 52 2.24 -4.35 -10.08
N LEU A 53 1.40 -3.72 -9.24
CA LEU A 53 0.53 -2.64 -9.69
C LEU A 53 1.33 -1.44 -10.23
N CYS A 54 2.35 -0.99 -9.50
CA CYS A 54 3.21 0.09 -9.98
C CYS A 54 3.96 -0.27 -11.26
N LEU A 55 4.39 -1.54 -11.40
CA LEU A 55 4.97 -2.05 -12.63
C LEU A 55 4.00 -1.87 -13.81
N LEU A 56 2.73 -2.24 -13.65
CA LEU A 56 1.69 -2.08 -14.67
C LEU A 56 1.43 -0.61 -15.02
N TYR A 57 1.49 0.29 -14.04
CA TYR A 57 1.41 1.73 -14.29
C TYR A 57 2.57 2.23 -15.16
N LEU A 58 3.78 1.78 -14.87
CA LEU A 58 4.98 2.16 -15.63
C LEU A 58 5.01 1.53 -17.03
N VAL A 59 4.55 0.29 -17.18
CA VAL A 59 4.33 -0.33 -18.51
C VAL A 59 3.32 0.50 -19.30
N THR A 60 2.20 0.88 -18.69
CA THR A 60 1.18 1.71 -19.34
C THR A 60 1.75 3.05 -19.78
N PHE A 61 2.50 3.72 -18.89
CA PHE A 61 3.13 5.00 -19.18
C PHE A 61 4.14 4.89 -20.34
N LEU A 62 5.06 3.92 -20.29
CA LEU A 62 6.04 3.70 -21.36
C LEU A 62 5.38 3.29 -22.68
N ALA A 63 4.33 2.47 -22.64
CA ALA A 63 3.59 2.08 -23.83
C ALA A 63 2.92 3.30 -24.48
N LEU A 64 2.34 4.21 -23.70
CA LEU A 64 1.76 5.46 -24.21
C LEU A 64 2.82 6.43 -24.74
N LEU A 65 4.00 6.51 -24.13
CA LEU A 65 5.13 7.28 -24.68
C LEU A 65 5.47 6.80 -26.10
N ARG A 66 5.44 5.49 -26.31
CA ARG A 66 5.73 4.83 -27.59
C ARG A 66 4.51 4.60 -28.49
N GLN A 67 3.35 5.19 -28.15
CA GLN A 67 2.09 5.04 -28.89
C GLN A 67 1.65 3.56 -29.12
N ARG A 68 2.05 2.65 -28.21
CA ARG A 68 1.64 1.24 -28.21
C ARG A 68 0.35 1.05 -27.42
N TYR A 69 -0.77 1.54 -27.96
CA TYR A 69 -2.04 1.62 -27.22
C TYR A 69 -2.59 0.26 -26.77
N VAL A 70 -2.39 -0.81 -27.54
CA VAL A 70 -2.82 -2.17 -27.16
C VAL A 70 -2.08 -2.66 -25.91
N LEU A 71 -0.75 -2.50 -25.86
CA LEU A 71 0.05 -2.87 -24.70
C LEU A 71 -0.32 -2.02 -23.48
N ALA A 72 -0.57 -0.72 -23.69
CA ALA A 72 -1.06 0.15 -22.64
C ALA A 72 -2.40 -0.33 -22.09
N GLY A 73 -3.34 -0.69 -22.98
CA GLY A 73 -4.64 -1.24 -22.62
C GLY A 73 -4.54 -2.53 -21.80
N LEU A 74 -3.73 -3.50 -22.25
CA LEU A 74 -3.50 -4.74 -21.51
C LEU A 74 -2.95 -4.49 -20.10
N ALA A 75 -1.96 -3.60 -19.97
CA ALA A 75 -1.34 -3.28 -18.68
C ALA A 75 -2.31 -2.53 -17.74
N ALA A 76 -3.06 -1.56 -18.26
CA ALA A 76 -4.06 -0.83 -17.47
C ALA A 76 -5.25 -1.70 -17.09
N GLY A 77 -5.73 -2.58 -17.98
CA GLY A 77 -6.75 -3.59 -17.68
C GLY A 77 -6.28 -4.56 -16.60
N ALA A 78 -5.04 -5.07 -16.70
CA ALA A 78 -4.46 -5.86 -15.63
C ALA A 78 -4.43 -5.10 -14.30
N ALA A 79 -4.10 -3.80 -14.31
CA ALA A 79 -4.06 -2.98 -13.10
C ALA A 79 -5.44 -2.87 -12.42
N VAL A 80 -6.54 -2.78 -13.19
CA VAL A 80 -7.91 -2.80 -12.65
C VAL A 80 -8.20 -4.07 -11.86
N CYS A 81 -7.65 -5.21 -12.30
CA CYS A 81 -7.83 -6.50 -11.60
C CYS A 81 -7.18 -6.50 -10.21
N PHE A 82 -6.10 -5.73 -10.02
CA PHE A 82 -5.51 -5.53 -8.71
C PHE A 82 -6.31 -4.53 -7.88
N ARG A 83 -6.72 -3.40 -8.49
CA ARG A 83 -7.38 -2.28 -7.79
C ARG A 83 -8.38 -1.53 -8.66
N LEU A 84 -9.60 -1.34 -8.14
CA LEU A 84 -10.71 -0.74 -8.88
C LEU A 84 -10.45 0.71 -9.29
N GLU A 85 -9.75 1.48 -8.47
CA GLU A 85 -9.38 2.87 -8.79
C GLU A 85 -8.36 2.97 -9.93
N SER A 86 -7.80 1.88 -10.43
CA SER A 86 -7.02 1.88 -11.66
C SER A 86 -7.91 2.02 -12.92
N ILE A 87 -9.24 2.10 -12.76
CA ILE A 87 -10.17 2.38 -13.86
C ILE A 87 -9.90 3.72 -14.55
N PHE A 88 -9.33 4.70 -13.83
CA PHE A 88 -8.95 5.98 -14.44
C PHE A 88 -7.79 5.81 -15.42
N LEU A 89 -6.78 5.00 -15.06
CA LEU A 89 -5.71 4.62 -15.98
C LEU A 89 -6.25 3.81 -17.17
N ALA A 90 -7.18 2.87 -16.94
CA ALA A 90 -7.85 2.16 -18.01
C ALA A 90 -8.58 3.13 -18.96
N GLY A 91 -9.32 4.10 -18.43
CA GLY A 91 -9.96 5.17 -19.19
C GLY A 91 -8.95 5.95 -20.06
N VAL A 92 -7.79 6.30 -19.51
CA VAL A 92 -6.70 6.95 -20.26
C VAL A 92 -6.29 6.15 -21.50
N THR A 93 -6.20 4.81 -21.39
CA THR A 93 -5.80 3.96 -22.53
C THR A 93 -6.83 3.90 -23.65
N VAL A 94 -8.09 4.26 -23.38
CA VAL A 94 -9.17 4.37 -24.38
C VAL A 94 -9.23 5.79 -24.94
N VAL A 95 -9.11 6.81 -24.08
CA VAL A 95 -9.14 8.22 -24.48
C VAL A 95 -7.91 8.58 -25.33
N ALA A 96 -6.73 8.05 -25.02
CA ALA A 96 -5.50 8.34 -25.76
C ALA A 96 -5.61 8.02 -27.26
N PRO A 97 -5.97 6.79 -27.71
CA PRO A 97 -6.18 6.51 -29.12
C PRO A 97 -7.41 7.24 -29.69
N LEU A 98 -8.48 7.48 -28.92
CA LEU A 98 -9.62 8.28 -29.40
C LEU A 98 -9.18 9.69 -29.85
N LEU A 99 -8.25 10.30 -29.12
CA LEU A 99 -7.73 11.64 -29.40
C LEU A 99 -6.57 11.66 -30.40
N HIS A 100 -5.72 10.62 -30.43
CA HIS A 100 -4.45 10.65 -31.16
C HIS A 100 -4.31 9.61 -32.28
N ASP A 101 -5.03 8.48 -32.21
CA ASP A 101 -5.02 7.44 -33.26
C ASP A 101 -6.27 6.56 -33.20
N ARG A 102 -7.36 7.04 -33.82
CA ARG A 102 -8.68 6.37 -33.78
C ARG A 102 -8.65 4.96 -34.39
N ARG A 103 -7.68 4.63 -35.24
CA ARG A 103 -7.54 3.30 -35.84
C ARG A 103 -7.22 2.24 -34.79
N GLN A 104 -6.56 2.63 -33.70
CA GLN A 104 -6.21 1.73 -32.61
C GLN A 104 -7.26 1.68 -31.48
N LEU A 105 -8.31 2.52 -31.52
CA LEU A 105 -9.30 2.65 -30.45
C LEU A 105 -9.92 1.31 -30.03
N TRP A 106 -10.49 0.57 -30.99
CA TRP A 106 -11.18 -0.69 -30.69
C TRP A 106 -10.23 -1.79 -30.20
N ARG A 107 -8.99 -1.81 -30.71
CA ARG A 107 -7.96 -2.75 -30.25
C ARG A 107 -7.52 -2.44 -28.83
N ALA A 108 -7.32 -1.15 -28.52
CA ALA A 108 -7.00 -0.71 -27.16
C ALA A 108 -8.15 -0.98 -26.20
N LEU A 109 -9.39 -0.64 -26.56
CA LEU A 109 -10.58 -0.92 -25.76
C LEU A 109 -10.73 -2.42 -25.47
N GLY A 110 -10.62 -3.26 -26.50
CA GLY A 110 -10.67 -4.72 -26.34
C GLY A 110 -9.59 -5.21 -25.38
N ALA A 111 -8.34 -4.75 -25.55
CA ALA A 111 -7.24 -5.08 -24.65
C ALA A 111 -7.45 -4.61 -23.20
N THR A 112 -8.02 -3.42 -23.00
CA THR A 112 -8.30 -2.85 -21.68
C THR A 112 -9.41 -3.60 -20.94
N VAL A 113 -10.47 -4.01 -21.66
CA VAL A 113 -11.68 -4.58 -21.05
C VAL A 113 -11.60 -6.09 -20.88
N LEU A 114 -10.95 -6.80 -21.81
CA LEU A 114 -11.00 -8.26 -21.86
C LEU A 114 -10.54 -8.93 -20.55
N LEU A 115 -9.39 -8.53 -20.02
CA LEU A 115 -8.85 -9.15 -18.81
C LEU A 115 -9.70 -8.85 -17.56
N PRO A 116 -10.06 -7.59 -17.23
CA PRO A 116 -11.01 -7.31 -16.15
C PRO A 116 -12.32 -8.08 -16.28
N LEU A 117 -12.89 -8.14 -17.49
CA LEU A 117 -14.15 -8.84 -17.73
C LEU A 117 -14.02 -10.33 -17.40
N LEU A 118 -12.96 -10.99 -17.86
CA LEU A 118 -12.70 -12.40 -17.58
C LEU A 118 -12.48 -12.64 -16.07
N VAL A 119 -11.70 -11.79 -15.41
CA VAL A 119 -11.42 -11.92 -13.97
C VAL A 119 -12.68 -11.71 -13.13
N TYR A 120 -13.47 -10.68 -13.41
CA TYR A 120 -14.70 -10.42 -12.65
C TYR A 120 -15.82 -11.41 -12.96
N LEU A 121 -15.89 -11.91 -14.20
CA LEU A 121 -16.80 -13.01 -14.54
C LEU A 121 -16.40 -14.29 -13.80
N TRP A 122 -15.11 -14.63 -13.79
CA TRP A 122 -14.62 -15.77 -13.00
C TRP A 122 -14.92 -15.59 -11.51
N ALA A 123 -14.67 -14.40 -10.96
CA ALA A 123 -14.97 -14.12 -9.56
C ALA A 123 -16.47 -14.27 -9.25
N TRP A 124 -17.33 -13.80 -10.14
CA TRP A 124 -18.78 -13.99 -10.01
C TRP A 124 -19.18 -15.47 -10.08
N VAL A 125 -18.69 -16.23 -11.07
CA VAL A 125 -19.02 -17.66 -11.22
C VAL A 125 -18.51 -18.48 -10.03
N TYR A 126 -17.29 -18.20 -9.55
CA TYR A 126 -16.65 -18.98 -8.50
C TYR A 126 -17.11 -18.60 -7.09
N PHE A 127 -17.24 -17.30 -6.79
CA PHE A 127 -17.59 -16.79 -5.46
C PHE A 127 -19.05 -16.33 -5.32
N GLY A 128 -19.83 -16.29 -6.41
CA GLY A 128 -21.19 -15.76 -6.42
C GLY A 128 -21.27 -14.23 -6.41
N PHE A 129 -20.13 -13.52 -6.32
CA PHE A 129 -20.07 -12.06 -6.30
C PHE A 129 -18.77 -11.57 -6.97
N PRO A 130 -18.82 -10.54 -7.84
CA PRO A 130 -17.63 -10.07 -8.57
C PRO A 130 -16.64 -9.29 -7.69
N LEU A 131 -17.07 -8.80 -6.52
CA LEU A 131 -16.21 -8.07 -5.60
C LEU A 131 -15.75 -8.99 -4.46
N ALA A 132 -14.51 -8.81 -4.02
CA ALA A 132 -13.99 -9.52 -2.86
C ALA A 132 -14.77 -9.15 -1.59
N ASN A 133 -15.13 -10.15 -0.79
CA ASN A 133 -15.76 -9.96 0.52
C ASN A 133 -14.95 -9.04 1.45
N SER A 134 -13.62 -9.05 1.32
CA SER A 134 -12.73 -8.17 2.07
C SER A 134 -13.01 -6.67 1.86
N THR A 135 -13.51 -6.26 0.70
CA THR A 135 -13.95 -4.87 0.46
C THR A 135 -15.19 -4.53 1.27
N ILE A 136 -16.13 -5.46 1.37
CA ILE A 136 -17.37 -5.30 2.16
C ILE A 136 -17.02 -5.29 3.65
N ALA A 137 -16.24 -6.28 4.10
CA ALA A 137 -15.83 -6.44 5.48
C ALA A 137 -15.15 -5.18 6.04
N LYS A 138 -14.21 -4.60 5.29
CA LYS A 138 -13.53 -3.36 5.71
C LYS A 138 -14.48 -2.18 5.92
N ARG A 139 -15.55 -2.08 5.13
CA ARG A 139 -16.57 -1.02 5.28
C ARG A 139 -17.43 -1.22 6.53
N ILE A 140 -17.69 -2.47 6.91
CA ILE A 140 -18.50 -2.81 8.09
C ILE A 140 -17.66 -2.68 9.36
N VAL A 141 -16.44 -3.21 9.34
CA VAL A 141 -15.55 -3.27 10.51
C VAL A 141 -15.02 -1.89 10.90
N TYR A 142 -14.55 -1.10 9.93
CA TYR A 142 -13.92 0.18 10.22
C TYR A 142 -14.91 1.34 10.15
N SER A 143 -14.75 2.33 11.03
CA SER A 143 -15.60 3.53 11.04
C SER A 143 -14.74 4.79 11.14
N PRO A 144 -13.92 5.07 10.12
CA PRO A 144 -13.01 6.21 10.16
C PRO A 144 -13.79 7.54 10.29
N PRO A 145 -13.17 8.60 10.85
CA PRO A 145 -13.76 9.93 10.84
C PRO A 145 -14.06 10.42 9.41
N PRO A 146 -15.02 11.34 9.21
CA PRO A 146 -15.31 11.87 7.89
C PRO A 146 -14.08 12.48 7.21
N LEU A 147 -13.93 12.21 5.92
CA LEU A 147 -12.83 12.64 5.06
C LEU A 147 -11.46 12.09 5.49
N HIS A 148 -11.43 11.01 6.27
CA HIS A 148 -10.19 10.37 6.69
C HIS A 148 -9.33 9.97 5.48
N ALA A 149 -9.91 9.34 4.46
CA ALA A 149 -9.17 8.88 3.30
C ALA A 149 -8.59 10.03 2.50
N LEU A 150 -9.38 11.09 2.28
CA LEU A 150 -8.93 12.29 1.60
C LEU A 150 -7.76 12.94 2.34
N ARG A 151 -7.86 13.09 3.67
CA ARG A 151 -6.78 13.65 4.50
C ARG A 151 -5.52 12.80 4.42
N THR A 152 -5.65 11.47 4.50
CA THR A 152 -4.52 10.56 4.35
C THR A 152 -3.90 10.64 2.95
N CYS A 153 -4.70 10.78 1.89
CA CYS A 153 -4.18 10.94 0.54
C CYS A 153 -3.41 12.26 0.37
N LEU A 154 -3.95 13.37 0.86
CA LEU A 154 -3.29 14.68 0.81
C LEU A 154 -2.00 14.68 1.63
N GLN A 155 -2.01 14.02 2.80
CA GLN A 155 -0.82 13.83 3.61
C GLN A 155 0.24 13.02 2.85
N ALA A 156 -0.14 11.91 2.24
CA ALA A 156 0.77 11.08 1.45
C ALA A 156 1.38 11.82 0.26
N LEU A 157 0.62 12.71 -0.41
CA LEU A 157 1.14 13.56 -1.47
C LEU A 157 2.11 14.62 -0.95
N ALA A 158 1.77 15.28 0.16
CA ALA A 158 2.63 16.27 0.80
C ALA A 158 3.96 15.65 1.26
N ASP A 159 3.91 14.44 1.81
CA ASP A 159 5.08 13.67 2.21
C ASP A 159 5.86 13.11 1.02
N GLY A 160 5.25 12.99 -0.17
CA GLY A 160 5.92 12.50 -1.38
C GLY A 160 7.11 13.36 -1.85
N LEU A 161 7.04 14.69 -1.71
CA LEU A 161 8.17 15.60 -1.95
C LEU A 161 8.81 16.12 -0.66
N GLN A 162 8.31 15.71 0.51
CA GLN A 162 8.84 16.08 1.83
C GLN A 162 8.98 17.60 2.07
N LEU A 163 8.21 18.43 1.35
CA LEU A 163 8.05 19.86 1.68
C LEU A 163 7.54 20.04 3.12
N THR A 164 6.93 18.99 3.67
CA THR A 164 6.45 18.87 5.05
C THR A 164 7.53 19.06 6.11
N ARG A 165 8.82 18.93 5.80
CA ARG A 165 9.92 19.18 6.76
C ARG A 165 10.39 20.63 6.81
N LEU A 166 10.05 21.46 5.82
CA LEU A 166 10.28 22.91 5.87
C LEU A 166 9.27 23.62 6.79
N TRP A 167 8.28 22.89 7.30
CA TRP A 167 7.22 23.40 8.17
C TRP A 167 7.12 22.52 9.42
N PRO A 168 6.67 23.04 10.57
CA PRO A 168 6.36 22.22 11.74
C PRO A 168 5.42 21.05 11.39
N ARG A 169 5.72 19.86 11.93
CA ARG A 169 4.87 18.67 11.81
C ARG A 169 3.56 18.90 12.58
N GLY A 170 2.59 19.49 11.90
CA GLY A 170 1.20 19.55 12.33
C GLY A 170 0.30 18.72 11.41
N PRO A 171 -0.85 18.23 11.90
CA PRO A 171 -1.87 17.67 11.01
C PRO A 171 -2.16 18.70 9.91
N ILE A 172 -2.29 18.25 8.65
CA ILE A 172 -2.82 19.12 7.59
C ILE A 172 -4.12 19.70 8.13
N ALA A 173 -4.10 21.01 8.40
CA ALA A 173 -5.20 21.69 9.05
C ALA A 173 -6.48 21.49 8.22
N VAL A 174 -7.64 21.68 8.84
CA VAL A 174 -8.95 21.67 8.17
C VAL A 174 -8.95 22.58 6.91
N HIS A 175 -8.03 23.55 6.85
CA HIS A 175 -7.74 24.39 5.69
C HIS A 175 -6.66 23.81 4.75
N TRP A 176 -6.84 22.57 4.28
CA TRP A 176 -5.90 21.91 3.34
C TRP A 176 -5.59 22.76 2.09
N ALA A 177 -6.55 23.54 1.60
CA ALA A 177 -6.38 24.45 0.47
C ALA A 177 -5.38 25.60 0.74
N ARG A 178 -5.07 25.86 2.02
CA ARG A 178 -4.09 26.85 2.46
C ARG A 178 -2.80 26.20 2.98
N ASP A 179 -2.73 24.87 2.97
CA ASP A 179 -1.51 24.18 3.38
C ASP A 179 -0.46 24.37 2.28
N ALA A 180 0.56 25.17 2.58
CA ALA A 180 1.65 25.47 1.66
C ALA A 180 2.29 24.19 1.09
N ARG A 181 2.26 23.09 1.84
CA ARG A 181 2.83 21.78 1.43
C ARG A 181 2.08 21.19 0.23
N VAL A 182 0.75 21.35 0.19
CA VAL A 182 -0.10 20.89 -0.91
C VAL A 182 -0.06 21.89 -2.07
N VAL A 183 -0.11 23.19 -1.76
CA VAL A 183 -0.13 24.25 -2.78
C VAL A 183 1.17 24.29 -3.58
N LEU A 184 2.33 24.19 -2.93
CA LEU A 184 3.64 24.18 -3.60
C LEU A 184 3.85 22.95 -4.50
N TRP A 185 3.08 21.88 -4.27
CA TRP A 185 3.17 20.66 -5.04
C TRP A 185 2.52 20.79 -6.44
N LEU A 186 1.45 21.59 -6.54
CA LEU A 186 0.67 21.76 -7.78
C LEU A 186 1.48 22.38 -8.93
N PRO A 187 2.30 23.44 -8.75
CA PRO A 187 3.14 23.98 -9.81
C PRO A 187 4.09 22.93 -10.40
N PHE A 188 4.75 22.12 -9.57
CA PHE A 188 5.66 21.09 -10.06
C PHE A 188 4.92 19.98 -10.81
N LEU A 189 3.77 19.52 -10.32
CA LEU A 189 2.95 18.57 -11.08
C LEU A 189 2.51 19.15 -12.43
N CYS A 190 2.04 20.40 -12.45
CA CYS A 190 1.63 21.08 -13.68
C CYS A 190 2.80 21.22 -14.67
N LEU A 191 3.99 21.63 -14.21
CA LEU A 191 5.17 21.72 -15.05
C LEU A 191 5.59 20.37 -15.61
N GLY A 192 5.60 19.32 -14.78
CA GLY A 192 5.88 17.97 -15.23
C GLY A 192 4.87 17.48 -16.27
N TYR A 193 3.58 17.74 -16.03
CA TYR A 193 2.52 17.43 -17.00
C TYR A 193 2.79 18.14 -18.34
N LEU A 194 3.15 19.43 -18.31
CA LEU A 194 3.48 20.18 -19.52
C LEU A 194 4.71 19.63 -20.25
N VAL A 195 5.74 19.18 -19.52
CA VAL A 195 6.92 18.51 -20.10
C VAL A 195 6.51 17.25 -20.85
N VAL A 196 5.74 16.37 -20.22
CA VAL A 196 5.27 15.14 -20.86
C VAL A 196 4.34 15.46 -22.02
N ARG A 197 3.38 16.38 -21.84
CA ARG A 197 2.40 16.75 -22.88
C ARG A 197 3.06 17.28 -24.15
N ARG A 198 4.12 18.07 -24.02
CA ARG A 198 4.87 18.62 -25.17
C ARG A 198 5.58 17.55 -25.99
N ARG A 199 6.02 16.44 -25.37
CA ARG A 199 6.74 15.36 -26.06
C ARG A 199 5.85 14.19 -26.46
N ALA A 200 4.89 13.84 -25.61
CA ALA A 200 4.04 12.68 -25.74
C ALA A 200 2.65 12.98 -25.12
N PRO A 201 1.75 13.65 -25.87
CA PRO A 201 0.46 14.10 -25.35
C PRO A 201 -0.41 12.94 -24.83
N ALA A 202 -0.36 11.77 -25.48
CA ALA A 202 -1.03 10.56 -25.02
C ALA A 202 -0.57 10.09 -23.64
N ALA A 203 0.74 10.12 -23.37
CA ALA A 203 1.30 9.70 -22.08
C ALA A 203 1.00 10.71 -20.97
N ALA A 204 0.85 12.00 -21.29
CA ALA A 204 0.50 13.04 -20.32
C ALA A 204 -0.89 12.82 -19.69
N LEU A 205 -1.80 12.12 -20.39
CA LEU A 205 -3.11 11.76 -19.88
C LEU A 205 -3.03 10.85 -18.64
N VAL A 206 -1.92 10.14 -18.42
CA VAL A 206 -1.71 9.29 -17.22
C VAL A 206 -1.83 10.09 -15.91
N VAL A 207 -1.71 11.42 -15.93
CA VAL A 207 -2.02 12.30 -14.78
C VAL A 207 -3.47 12.14 -14.28
N ALA A 208 -4.38 11.63 -15.11
CA ALA A 208 -5.74 11.31 -14.69
C ALA A 208 -5.79 10.20 -13.63
N GLN A 209 -4.81 9.30 -13.56
CA GLN A 209 -4.78 8.25 -12.53
C GLN A 209 -4.62 8.82 -11.11
N PRO A 210 -3.62 9.65 -10.78
CA PRO A 210 -3.53 10.22 -9.43
C PRO A 210 -4.72 11.11 -9.08
N ILE A 211 -5.26 11.89 -10.03
CA ILE A 211 -6.46 12.72 -9.82
C ILE A 211 -7.69 11.85 -9.55
N GLY A 212 -7.89 10.81 -10.36
CA GLY A 212 -9.00 9.88 -10.25
C GLY A 212 -8.94 9.06 -8.96
N ALA A 213 -7.77 8.56 -8.57
CA ALA A 213 -7.58 7.87 -7.31
C ALA A 213 -7.89 8.78 -6.10
N LEU A 214 -7.45 10.05 -6.14
CA LEU A 214 -7.83 11.05 -5.12
C LEU A 214 -9.35 11.24 -5.05
N ALA A 215 -10.02 11.37 -6.20
CA ALA A 215 -11.47 11.51 -6.26
C ALA A 215 -12.17 10.25 -5.72
N PHE A 216 -11.71 9.07 -6.12
CA PHE A 216 -12.24 7.79 -5.67
C PHE A 216 -12.14 7.65 -4.16
N TYR A 217 -10.96 7.88 -3.58
CA TYR A 217 -10.75 7.79 -2.13
C TYR A 217 -11.47 8.93 -1.38
N GLY A 218 -11.56 10.12 -1.95
CA GLY A 218 -12.31 11.23 -1.36
C GLY A 218 -13.81 10.98 -1.26
N VAL A 219 -14.39 10.28 -2.24
CA VAL A 219 -15.82 9.93 -2.26
C VAL A 219 -16.12 8.67 -1.46
N SER A 220 -15.27 7.63 -1.57
CA SER A 220 -15.51 6.34 -0.90
C SER A 220 -15.11 6.32 0.57
N ASP A 221 -14.22 7.23 0.99
CA ASP A 221 -13.71 7.43 2.35
C ASP A 221 -13.35 6.15 3.13
N PRO A 222 -12.63 5.17 2.53
CA PRO A 222 -12.28 3.94 3.23
C PRO A 222 -11.18 4.18 4.27
N LEU A 223 -11.00 3.22 5.18
CA LEU A 223 -9.76 3.16 5.96
C LEU A 223 -8.56 3.05 5.00
N MET A 224 -7.66 4.03 5.05
CA MET A 224 -6.49 4.09 4.17
C MET A 224 -5.33 3.32 4.79
N PHE A 225 -4.87 2.29 4.09
CA PHE A 225 -3.64 1.59 4.43
C PHE A 225 -2.45 2.18 3.64
N PRO A 226 -1.21 2.10 4.15
CA PRO A 226 -0.04 2.68 3.49
C PRO A 226 0.12 2.25 2.02
N TRP A 227 -0.16 0.99 1.69
CA TRP A 227 -0.05 0.45 0.34
C TRP A 227 -1.13 0.96 -0.64
N TYR A 228 -2.16 1.69 -0.16
CA TYR A 228 -3.15 2.32 -1.04
C TYR A 228 -2.55 3.53 -1.76
N THR A 229 -1.55 4.17 -1.13
CA THR A 229 -0.89 5.37 -1.66
C THR A 229 -0.12 5.11 -2.95
N CYS A 230 0.34 3.89 -3.19
CA CYS A 230 1.00 3.47 -4.42
C CYS A 230 0.14 3.65 -5.69
N THR A 231 -1.17 3.79 -5.54
CA THR A 231 -2.09 3.99 -6.67
C THR A 231 -2.04 5.39 -7.27
N PHE A 232 -1.45 6.36 -6.54
CA PHE A 232 -1.32 7.73 -6.99
C PHE A 232 0.05 8.34 -6.71
N VAL A 233 0.64 8.13 -5.52
CA VAL A 233 1.88 8.80 -5.09
C VAL A 233 3.05 8.60 -6.07
N PRO A 234 3.38 7.40 -6.57
CA PRO A 234 4.54 7.24 -7.46
C PRO A 234 4.39 8.00 -8.78
N LEU A 235 3.20 7.97 -9.40
CA LEU A 235 2.93 8.71 -10.64
C LEU A 235 2.90 10.21 -10.38
N ALA A 236 2.23 10.63 -9.31
CA ALA A 236 2.19 12.00 -8.82
C ALA A 236 3.61 12.57 -8.62
N THR A 237 4.47 11.87 -7.88
CA THR A 237 5.86 12.24 -7.66
C THR A 237 6.65 12.24 -8.96
N LEU A 238 6.45 11.26 -9.86
CA LEU A 238 7.12 11.24 -11.16
C LEU A 238 6.87 12.55 -11.93
N PHE A 239 5.61 12.97 -12.04
CA PHE A 239 5.28 14.25 -12.67
C PHE A 239 5.92 15.42 -11.92
N ALA A 240 5.84 15.45 -10.59
CA ALA A 240 6.40 16.57 -9.85
C ALA A 240 7.94 16.66 -9.97
N LEU A 241 8.67 15.55 -9.96
CA LEU A 241 10.12 15.52 -10.17
C LEU A 241 10.51 15.92 -11.61
N LEU A 242 9.70 15.57 -12.61
CA LEU A 242 9.86 16.10 -13.97
C LEU A 242 9.66 17.62 -14.00
N GLY A 243 8.73 18.14 -13.21
CA GLY A 243 8.53 19.59 -13.03
C GLY A 243 9.70 20.27 -12.34
N VAL A 244 10.28 19.66 -11.31
CA VAL A 244 11.52 20.15 -10.65
C VAL A 244 12.66 20.19 -11.65
N ALA A 245 12.85 19.14 -12.45
CA ALA A 245 13.87 19.11 -13.49
C ALA A 245 13.66 20.19 -14.56
N ALA A 246 12.40 20.46 -14.94
CA ALA A 246 12.06 21.53 -15.86
C ALA A 246 12.36 22.92 -15.29
N ALA A 247 12.02 23.15 -14.02
CA ALA A 247 12.30 24.40 -13.33
C ALA A 247 13.81 24.64 -13.16
N GLY A 248 14.60 23.57 -12.97
CA GLY A 248 16.06 23.64 -12.90
C GLY A 248 16.72 24.20 -14.17
N GLU A 249 16.10 24.02 -15.34
CA GLU A 249 16.58 24.62 -16.60
C GLU A 249 16.39 26.15 -16.66
N TRP A 250 15.56 26.72 -15.77
CA TRP A 250 15.36 28.17 -15.64
C TRP A 250 16.36 28.85 -14.71
N VAL A 251 17.20 28.09 -13.99
CA VAL A 251 18.23 28.66 -13.13
C VAL A 251 19.25 29.41 -14.00
N PRO A 252 19.50 30.72 -13.74
CA PRO A 252 20.47 31.48 -14.50
C PRO A 252 21.89 30.93 -14.28
N GLY A 253 22.74 31.02 -15.30
CA GLY A 253 24.13 30.56 -15.24
C GLY A 253 24.46 29.38 -16.15
N PRO A 254 25.67 28.80 -16.00
CA PRO A 254 26.19 27.77 -16.90
C PRO A 254 25.44 26.45 -16.76
N ARG A 255 25.48 25.61 -17.81
CA ARG A 255 24.80 24.29 -17.85
C ARG A 255 25.15 23.39 -16.65
N ALA A 256 26.40 23.44 -16.19
CA ALA A 256 26.84 22.67 -15.03
C ALA A 256 26.13 23.11 -13.74
N LEU A 257 25.97 24.42 -13.52
CA LEU A 257 25.26 24.95 -12.35
C LEU A 257 23.78 24.51 -12.35
N ARG A 258 23.11 24.57 -13.50
CA ARG A 258 21.72 24.09 -13.65
C ARG A 258 21.60 22.61 -13.34
N ALA A 259 22.55 21.81 -13.82
CA ALA A 259 22.58 20.37 -13.58
C ALA A 259 22.78 20.07 -12.08
N VAL A 260 23.73 20.74 -11.44
CA VAL A 260 23.98 20.62 -9.99
C VAL A 260 22.76 21.07 -9.20
N ALA A 261 22.16 22.22 -9.50
CA ALA A 261 20.97 22.71 -8.81
C ALA A 261 19.80 21.72 -8.91
N THR A 262 19.57 21.17 -10.10
CA THR A 262 18.53 20.15 -10.33
C THR A 262 18.80 18.88 -9.54
N LEU A 263 20.04 18.37 -9.58
CA LEU A 263 20.42 17.16 -8.87
C LEU A 263 20.30 17.35 -7.36
N THR A 264 20.81 18.46 -6.83
CA THR A 264 20.69 18.83 -5.41
C THR A 264 19.23 18.92 -5.00
N ALA A 265 18.36 19.56 -5.80
CA ALA A 265 16.94 19.62 -5.49
C ALA A 265 16.30 18.22 -5.43
N ILE A 266 16.54 17.36 -6.43
CA ILE A 266 16.01 16.00 -6.43
C ILE A 266 16.53 15.21 -5.22
N VAL A 267 17.83 15.29 -4.93
CA VAL A 267 18.45 14.59 -3.79
C VAL A 267 17.88 15.10 -2.47
N CYS A 268 17.80 16.42 -2.25
CA CYS A 268 17.23 17.00 -1.03
C CYS A 268 15.77 16.58 -0.81
N LEU A 269 14.95 16.54 -1.87
CA LEU A 269 13.55 16.12 -1.80
C LEU A 269 13.39 14.61 -1.58
N SER A 270 14.40 13.80 -1.92
CA SER A 270 14.31 12.33 -1.95
C SER A 270 15.18 11.61 -0.91
N TRP A 271 16.11 12.32 -0.27
CA TRP A 271 16.99 11.76 0.76
C TRP A 271 16.23 11.26 2.00
N PRO A 272 15.26 12.01 2.56
CA PRO A 272 14.56 11.53 3.74
C PRO A 272 13.75 10.24 3.50
N PRO A 273 12.96 10.10 2.42
CA PRO A 273 12.29 8.85 2.08
C PRO A 273 13.29 7.71 1.89
N ALA A 274 14.48 7.98 1.32
CA ALA A 274 15.54 6.99 1.19
C ALA A 274 16.01 6.47 2.56
N VAL A 275 16.18 7.36 3.54
CA VAL A 275 16.56 6.98 4.91
C VAL A 275 15.41 6.25 5.61
N GLU A 276 14.17 6.69 5.42
CA GLU A 276 12.99 6.07 6.03
C GLU A 276 12.66 4.69 5.42
N THR A 277 12.98 4.46 4.15
CA THR A 277 12.83 3.16 3.46
C THR A 277 14.04 2.27 3.55
N TRP A 278 15.20 2.81 3.94
CA TRP A 278 16.41 2.02 4.03
C TRP A 278 16.19 0.86 5.00
N TRP A 279 16.40 -0.35 4.48
CA TRP A 279 16.15 -1.57 5.20
C TRP A 279 17.31 -2.53 4.99
N PRO A 280 18.01 -3.00 6.05
CA PRO A 280 18.83 -4.19 5.93
C PRO A 280 17.85 -5.35 5.73
N LEU A 281 17.88 -6.01 4.57
CA LEU A 281 17.05 -7.18 4.20
C LEU A 281 17.33 -8.39 5.12
N VAL A 282 17.09 -8.23 6.42
CA VAL A 282 17.45 -9.17 7.48
C VAL A 282 16.25 -9.42 8.38
N PRO A 283 16.10 -10.64 8.92
CA PRO A 283 15.05 -10.93 9.88
C PRO A 283 15.22 -10.14 11.18
N PRO A 284 14.15 -9.91 11.96
CA PRO A 284 14.24 -9.29 13.30
C PRO A 284 15.26 -9.93 14.24
N THR A 285 15.56 -11.21 14.03
CA THR A 285 16.53 -11.97 14.83
C THR A 285 17.99 -11.72 14.44
N ASP A 286 18.27 -11.02 13.34
CA ASP A 286 19.63 -10.71 12.89
C ASP A 286 20.20 -9.50 13.67
N PRO A 287 21.47 -9.54 14.12
CA PRO A 287 22.10 -8.42 14.83
C PRO A 287 22.12 -7.09 14.05
N ARG A 288 22.03 -7.13 12.72
CA ARG A 288 22.00 -5.95 11.85
C ARG A 288 20.63 -5.30 11.77
N PHE A 289 19.59 -5.95 12.30
CA PHE A 289 18.25 -5.38 12.32
C PHE A 289 18.23 -4.17 13.26
N ASN A 290 17.68 -3.05 12.79
CA ASN A 290 17.52 -1.84 13.60
C ASN A 290 16.02 -1.51 13.83
N ALA A 291 15.57 -1.63 15.08
CA ALA A 291 14.20 -1.32 15.52
C ALA A 291 13.79 0.14 15.32
N LEU A 292 14.76 1.05 15.26
CA LEU A 292 14.53 2.49 15.13
C LEU A 292 14.23 2.91 13.69
N LEU A 293 14.35 2.00 12.73
CA LEU A 293 13.98 2.28 11.34
C LEU A 293 12.44 2.36 11.22
N PRO A 294 11.89 3.34 10.48
CA PRO A 294 10.43 3.59 10.44
C PRO A 294 9.57 2.39 10.03
N ASN A 295 10.13 1.45 9.27
CA ASN A 295 9.42 0.26 8.77
C ASN A 295 9.69 -1.02 9.58
N ALA A 296 10.41 -0.91 10.70
CA ALA A 296 10.79 -2.08 11.50
C ALA A 296 9.60 -2.76 12.17
N GLY A 297 8.68 -1.99 12.73
CA GLY A 297 7.51 -2.52 13.44
C GLY A 297 6.61 -3.38 12.56
N PRO A 298 6.13 -2.88 11.40
CA PRO A 298 5.30 -3.68 10.49
C PRO A 298 5.98 -4.97 10.02
N HIS A 299 7.29 -4.93 9.72
CA HIS A 299 8.04 -6.12 9.31
C HIS A 299 8.20 -7.12 10.46
N ALA A 300 8.58 -6.65 11.65
CA ALA A 300 8.69 -7.50 12.84
C ALA A 300 7.37 -8.20 13.16
N ARG A 301 6.25 -7.49 13.04
CA ARG A 301 4.89 -8.03 13.19
C ARG A 301 4.62 -9.17 12.20
N VAL A 302 4.85 -8.94 10.91
CA VAL A 302 4.64 -9.97 9.85
C VAL A 302 5.52 -11.20 10.08
N TYR A 303 6.80 -10.99 10.43
CA TYR A 303 7.73 -12.06 10.76
C TYR A 303 7.26 -12.85 11.99
N GLN A 304 6.75 -12.17 13.00
CA GLN A 304 6.29 -12.81 14.23
C GLN A 304 5.05 -13.66 14.02
N TYR A 305 4.07 -13.19 13.23
CA TYR A 305 2.94 -14.01 12.80
C TYR A 305 3.39 -15.26 12.03
N ALA A 306 4.38 -15.14 11.14
CA ALA A 306 4.93 -16.29 10.42
C ALA A 306 5.56 -17.31 11.38
N ASN A 307 6.30 -16.85 12.39
CA ASN A 307 6.89 -17.73 13.40
C ASN A 307 5.84 -18.44 14.25
N ILE A 308 4.82 -17.70 14.71
CA ILE A 308 3.70 -18.26 15.49
C ILE A 308 2.97 -19.30 14.65
N ALA A 309 2.66 -18.99 13.38
CA ALA A 309 2.01 -19.93 12.48
C ALA A 309 2.82 -21.21 12.28
N ARG A 310 4.14 -21.12 12.03
CA ARG A 310 5.00 -22.31 11.89
C ARG A 310 5.09 -23.12 13.19
N TRP A 311 5.16 -22.43 14.33
CA TRP A 311 5.19 -23.07 15.63
C TRP A 311 3.87 -23.81 15.93
N LEU A 312 2.73 -23.20 15.60
CA LEU A 312 1.42 -23.84 15.70
C LEU A 312 1.27 -24.98 14.68
N SER A 313 1.66 -24.79 13.43
CA SER A 313 1.56 -25.82 12.37
C SER A 313 2.24 -27.14 12.71
N ALA A 314 3.26 -27.11 13.58
CA ALA A 314 3.92 -28.32 14.09
C ALA A 314 3.10 -29.08 15.15
N ARG A 315 1.94 -28.56 15.57
CA ARG A 315 1.13 -29.01 16.72
C ARG A 315 -0.36 -29.18 16.40
N VAL A 316 -0.82 -28.72 15.24
CA VAL A 316 -2.24 -28.73 14.88
C VAL A 316 -2.58 -29.81 13.86
N GLY A 317 -3.81 -30.31 13.94
CA GLY A 317 -4.46 -31.06 12.87
C GLY A 317 -4.99 -30.14 11.75
N PRO A 318 -5.24 -30.69 10.55
CA PRO A 318 -5.77 -29.92 9.41
C PRO A 318 -7.20 -29.41 9.63
N THR A 319 -7.91 -29.95 10.62
CA THR A 319 -9.28 -29.55 10.98
C THR A 319 -9.32 -28.47 12.05
N ASP A 320 -8.22 -28.26 12.78
CA ASP A 320 -8.16 -27.30 13.87
C ASP A 320 -8.35 -25.89 13.33
N ARG A 321 -9.13 -25.11 14.06
CA ARG A 321 -9.50 -23.75 13.70
C ARG A 321 -8.70 -22.76 14.53
N LEU A 322 -8.03 -21.85 13.84
CA LEU A 322 -7.33 -20.72 14.42
C LEU A 322 -8.11 -19.44 14.16
N CYS A 323 -8.55 -18.75 15.22
CA CYS A 323 -9.10 -17.40 15.11
C CYS A 323 -8.00 -16.34 15.24
N ALA A 324 -8.00 -15.36 14.35
CA ALA A 324 -7.01 -14.28 14.38
C ALA A 324 -7.56 -12.94 13.89
N SER A 325 -6.97 -11.84 14.39
CA SER A 325 -7.26 -10.46 13.97
C SER A 325 -6.55 -10.07 12.67
N GLU A 326 -5.43 -10.75 12.37
CA GLU A 326 -4.66 -10.54 11.14
C GLU A 326 -4.26 -11.88 10.54
N ILE A 327 -4.73 -12.15 9.33
CA ILE A 327 -4.63 -13.48 8.71
C ILE A 327 -3.55 -13.60 7.64
N GLY A 328 -2.81 -12.53 7.32
CA GLY A 328 -1.87 -12.49 6.19
C GLY A 328 -0.76 -13.55 6.28
N ALA A 329 0.36 -13.21 6.93
CA ALA A 329 1.45 -14.18 7.11
C ALA A 329 1.04 -15.36 8.00
N LEU A 330 0.17 -15.13 8.98
CA LEU A 330 -0.32 -16.19 9.85
C LEU A 330 -1.04 -17.28 9.04
N GLY A 331 -2.03 -16.90 8.23
CA GLY A 331 -2.81 -17.84 7.42
C GLY A 331 -2.02 -18.47 6.28
N TYR A 332 -0.97 -17.81 5.77
CA TYR A 332 -0.10 -18.40 4.75
C TYR A 332 0.73 -19.58 5.28
N TYR A 333 1.22 -19.51 6.52
CA TYR A 333 2.07 -20.55 7.12
C TYR A 333 1.31 -21.52 8.04
N TYR A 334 0.06 -21.22 8.39
CA TYR A 334 -0.76 -22.07 9.23
C TYR A 334 -1.42 -23.18 8.39
N HIS A 335 -1.32 -24.44 8.82
CA HIS A 335 -1.84 -25.59 8.07
C HIS A 335 -3.29 -25.99 8.40
N GLY A 336 -3.86 -25.42 9.47
CA GLY A 336 -5.26 -25.65 9.84
C GLY A 336 -6.23 -24.67 9.16
N ARG A 337 -7.47 -24.63 9.65
CA ARG A 337 -8.50 -23.70 9.17
C ARG A 337 -8.38 -22.34 9.86
N VAL A 338 -8.49 -21.26 9.11
CA VAL A 338 -8.44 -19.90 9.67
C VAL A 338 -9.85 -19.34 9.80
N LEU A 339 -10.19 -18.86 11.00
CA LEU A 339 -11.35 -18.02 11.28
C LEU A 339 -10.89 -16.56 11.38
N ASP A 340 -11.16 -15.78 10.35
CA ASP A 340 -10.81 -14.37 10.34
C ASP A 340 -11.77 -13.57 11.23
N GLY A 341 -11.24 -13.03 12.33
CA GLY A 341 -12.01 -12.24 13.29
C GLY A 341 -12.62 -10.97 12.72
N LEU A 342 -12.10 -10.47 11.59
CA LEU A 342 -12.63 -9.31 10.87
C LEU A 342 -13.63 -9.69 9.77
N GLY A 343 -13.64 -10.96 9.38
CA GLY A 343 -14.46 -11.47 8.30
C GLY A 343 -14.05 -11.01 6.90
N LEU A 344 -12.76 -10.75 6.65
CA LEU A 344 -12.24 -10.52 5.29
C LEU A 344 -12.34 -11.80 4.44
N VAL A 345 -11.99 -12.95 5.02
CA VAL A 345 -12.11 -14.28 4.37
C VAL A 345 -13.10 -15.23 5.07
N SER A 346 -13.69 -14.81 6.19
CA SER A 346 -14.74 -15.54 6.91
C SER A 346 -16.02 -14.68 7.00
N PRO A 347 -16.85 -14.62 5.95
CA PRO A 347 -18.04 -13.76 5.90
C PRO A 347 -18.98 -13.93 7.09
N GLU A 348 -19.03 -15.12 7.68
CA GLU A 348 -19.80 -15.44 8.88
C GLU A 348 -19.40 -14.59 10.10
N ALA A 349 -18.18 -14.07 10.16
CA ALA A 349 -17.74 -13.18 11.25
C ALA A 349 -18.37 -11.78 11.15
N LEU A 350 -18.91 -11.39 9.98
CA LEU A 350 -19.51 -10.07 9.78
C LEU A 350 -20.77 -9.85 10.61
N ARG A 351 -21.46 -10.92 11.05
CA ARG A 351 -22.64 -10.82 11.94
C ARG A 351 -22.32 -10.23 13.32
N TYR A 352 -21.05 -10.23 13.71
CA TYR A 352 -20.59 -9.65 14.99
C TYR A 352 -20.01 -8.25 14.84
N HIS A 353 -20.05 -7.68 13.62
CA HIS A 353 -19.51 -6.36 13.31
C HIS A 353 -20.62 -5.38 12.88
N PRO A 354 -20.43 -4.06 13.11
CA PRO A 354 -19.31 -3.45 13.84
C PRO A 354 -19.36 -3.74 15.34
N TYR A 355 -18.24 -4.19 15.91
CA TYR A 355 -18.12 -4.37 17.35
C TYR A 355 -17.90 -3.03 18.06
N ARG A 356 -18.82 -2.67 18.97
CA ARG A 356 -18.88 -1.33 19.59
C ARG A 356 -17.82 -1.10 20.68
N VAL A 357 -17.39 -2.15 21.36
CA VAL A 357 -16.45 -2.05 22.49
C VAL A 357 -15.02 -2.15 21.97
N ARG A 358 -14.45 -1.03 21.52
CA ARG A 358 -13.09 -1.01 20.95
C ARG A 358 -12.34 0.26 21.33
N SER A 359 -11.02 0.13 21.49
CA SER A 359 -10.14 1.26 21.83
C SER A 359 -9.96 2.27 20.70
N SER A 360 -10.29 1.92 19.45
CA SER A 360 -10.25 2.84 18.32
C SER A 360 -11.21 2.44 17.20
N PRO A 361 -11.86 3.40 16.52
CA PRO A 361 -12.69 3.13 15.36
C PRO A 361 -11.90 2.68 14.11
N LEU A 362 -10.57 2.80 14.15
CA LEU A 362 -9.66 2.36 13.09
C LEU A 362 -9.13 0.95 13.30
N ARG A 363 -9.49 0.30 14.43
CA ARG A 363 -9.06 -1.06 14.75
C ARG A 363 -10.20 -2.03 14.51
N GLY A 364 -9.83 -3.20 14.00
CA GLY A 364 -10.71 -4.34 13.85
C GLY A 364 -10.45 -5.31 15.01
N PRO A 365 -11.30 -5.32 16.04
CA PRO A 365 -11.14 -6.25 17.16
C PRO A 365 -11.70 -7.63 16.81
N ILE A 366 -11.27 -8.67 17.53
CA ILE A 366 -11.96 -9.97 17.56
C ILE A 366 -13.14 -9.87 18.53
N PRO A 367 -14.40 -9.96 18.07
CA PRO A 367 -15.55 -9.90 18.97
C PRO A 367 -15.60 -11.14 19.87
N PRO A 368 -15.79 -11.02 21.20
CA PRO A 368 -15.87 -12.19 22.09
C PRO A 368 -16.95 -13.19 21.67
N ALA A 369 -18.13 -12.72 21.28
CA ALA A 369 -19.23 -13.55 20.81
C ALA A 369 -18.87 -14.44 19.59
N LEU A 370 -17.96 -13.98 18.72
CA LEU A 370 -17.45 -14.81 17.63
C LEU A 370 -16.72 -16.05 18.18
N VAL A 371 -15.88 -15.87 19.19
CA VAL A 371 -15.10 -16.94 19.82
C VAL A 371 -16.00 -17.87 20.65
N HIS A 372 -17.06 -17.33 21.27
CA HIS A 372 -18.06 -18.12 22.00
C HIS A 372 -18.80 -19.09 21.08
N ASP A 373 -19.25 -18.59 19.92
CA ASP A 373 -20.11 -19.35 19.00
C ASP A 373 -19.31 -20.35 18.16
N PHE A 374 -18.14 -19.95 17.68
CA PHE A 374 -17.32 -20.80 16.80
C PHE A 374 -16.31 -21.66 17.54
N ARG A 375 -16.04 -21.35 18.82
CA ARG A 375 -15.11 -22.06 19.71
C ARG A 375 -13.84 -22.54 18.99
N PRO A 376 -13.06 -21.65 18.35
CA PRO A 376 -11.84 -22.08 17.66
C PRO A 376 -10.90 -22.82 18.61
N GLU A 377 -10.18 -23.84 18.13
CA GLU A 377 -9.18 -24.54 18.94
C GLU A 377 -8.07 -23.59 19.41
N TYR A 378 -7.69 -22.64 18.54
CA TYR A 378 -6.66 -21.65 18.83
C TYR A 378 -7.14 -20.23 18.62
N VAL A 379 -6.63 -19.30 19.43
CA VAL A 379 -6.76 -17.86 19.20
C VAL A 379 -5.39 -17.23 19.19
N VAL A 380 -5.04 -16.52 18.11
CA VAL A 380 -3.81 -15.74 18.01
C VAL A 380 -4.15 -14.30 17.68
N SER A 381 -3.74 -13.38 18.56
CA SER A 381 -3.94 -11.95 18.34
C SER A 381 -2.87 -11.14 19.03
N MET A 382 -2.64 -9.95 18.52
CA MET A 382 -2.07 -8.88 19.31
C MET A 382 -3.07 -8.43 20.38
N ASP A 383 -2.54 -8.02 21.52
CA ASP A 383 -3.31 -7.43 22.62
C ASP A 383 -4.30 -6.35 22.15
N ILE A 384 -3.86 -5.43 21.28
CA ILE A 384 -4.69 -4.30 20.86
C ILE A 384 -5.93 -4.67 20.03
N PHE A 385 -5.93 -5.84 19.41
CA PHE A 385 -7.05 -6.34 18.60
C PHE A 385 -7.91 -7.33 19.39
N ALA A 386 -7.50 -7.73 20.59
CA ALA A 386 -8.21 -8.69 21.41
C ALA A 386 -8.40 -8.20 22.85
N GLU A 387 -8.31 -6.89 23.11
CA GLU A 387 -8.46 -6.30 24.45
C GLU A 387 -9.75 -6.79 25.14
N SER A 388 -10.89 -6.69 24.45
CA SER A 388 -12.19 -7.13 24.97
C SER A 388 -12.28 -8.64 25.14
N LEU A 389 -11.67 -9.42 24.24
CA LEU A 389 -11.65 -10.88 24.32
C LEU A 389 -10.77 -11.37 25.47
N PHE A 390 -9.61 -10.75 25.69
CA PHE A 390 -8.70 -11.13 26.76
C PHE A 390 -9.22 -10.72 28.14
N ALA A 391 -10.06 -9.69 28.21
CA ALA A 391 -10.77 -9.28 29.41
C ALA A 391 -12.04 -10.10 29.71
N ASP A 392 -12.50 -10.92 28.76
CA ASP A 392 -13.72 -11.72 28.90
C ASP A 392 -13.53 -12.89 29.87
N PRO A 393 -14.30 -12.96 30.99
CA PRO A 393 -14.20 -14.06 31.94
C PRO A 393 -14.46 -15.43 31.32
N TRP A 394 -15.37 -15.53 30.34
CA TRP A 394 -15.66 -16.80 29.67
C TRP A 394 -14.43 -17.28 28.91
N PHE A 395 -13.74 -16.39 28.19
CA PHE A 395 -12.53 -16.73 27.46
C PHE A 395 -11.43 -17.22 28.41
N GLN A 396 -11.22 -16.53 29.53
CA GLN A 396 -10.22 -16.91 30.54
C GLN A 396 -10.49 -18.29 31.18
N GLN A 397 -11.77 -18.69 31.28
CA GLN A 397 -12.16 -20.00 31.80
C GLN A 397 -12.01 -21.14 30.80
N HIS A 398 -12.10 -20.87 29.49
CA HIS A 398 -12.13 -21.91 28.45
C HIS A 398 -10.86 -21.96 27.59
N TYR A 399 -9.94 -21.01 27.74
CA TYR A 399 -8.72 -20.92 26.95
C TYR A 399 -7.48 -20.72 27.82
N ALA A 400 -6.48 -21.58 27.62
CA ALA A 400 -5.17 -21.43 28.23
C ALA A 400 -4.20 -20.71 27.31
N LEU A 401 -3.43 -19.79 27.87
CA LEU A 401 -2.31 -19.17 27.17
C LEU A 401 -1.21 -20.22 26.94
N ILE A 402 -0.86 -20.46 25.68
CA ILE A 402 0.18 -21.44 25.29
C ILE A 402 1.46 -20.79 24.76
N GLY A 403 1.44 -19.47 24.52
CA GLY A 403 2.63 -18.75 24.11
C GLY A 403 2.45 -17.24 24.12
N ARG A 404 3.56 -16.56 24.40
CA ARG A 404 3.72 -15.11 24.28
C ARG A 404 4.91 -14.83 23.40
N TRP A 405 4.72 -13.91 22.46
CA TRP A 405 5.80 -13.42 21.64
C TRP A 405 5.82 -11.91 21.75
N PRO A 406 6.98 -11.32 22.05
CA PRO A 406 7.10 -9.88 21.97
C PRO A 406 6.78 -9.47 20.54
N TRP A 407 6.19 -8.29 20.37
CA TRP A 407 6.06 -7.69 19.04
C TRP A 407 7.41 -7.68 18.30
N TYR A 408 8.48 -7.55 19.07
CA TYR A 408 9.85 -7.44 18.62
C TYR A 408 10.75 -8.53 19.21
N GLY A 409 11.22 -9.45 18.37
CA GLY A 409 12.14 -10.54 18.76
C GLY A 409 13.64 -10.25 18.53
N GLY A 410 14.02 -8.99 18.27
CA GLY A 410 15.42 -8.62 18.00
C GLY A 410 16.27 -8.37 19.24
N PRO A 411 17.54 -7.96 19.09
CA PRO A 411 18.51 -7.84 20.18
C PRO A 411 18.16 -6.73 21.19
N VAL A 412 17.25 -5.82 20.83
CA VAL A 412 16.72 -4.81 21.75
C VAL A 412 15.70 -5.47 22.69
N ARG A 413 16.00 -5.42 23.98
CA ARG A 413 15.08 -5.80 25.05
C ARG A 413 13.74 -5.04 24.88
N TRP A 414 12.68 -5.76 24.49
CA TRP A 414 11.37 -5.21 24.12
C TRP A 414 10.71 -4.33 25.20
N HIS A 415 11.05 -4.53 26.48
CA HIS A 415 10.59 -3.69 27.59
C HIS A 415 11.16 -2.27 27.58
N ASN A 416 12.15 -1.98 26.74
CA ASN A 416 12.76 -0.66 26.60
C ASN A 416 12.12 0.19 25.48
N LEU A 417 11.12 -0.34 24.77
CA LEU A 417 10.40 0.40 23.72
C LEU A 417 9.01 0.80 24.23
N PRO A 418 8.55 2.05 24.01
CA PRO A 418 7.23 2.48 24.45
C PRO A 418 6.11 1.66 23.80
N ALA A 419 5.13 1.23 24.61
CA ALA A 419 4.00 0.38 24.17
C ALA A 419 3.08 1.05 23.12
N ASP A 420 3.06 2.38 23.09
CA ASP A 420 2.22 3.21 22.22
C ASP A 420 2.77 3.36 20.80
N THR A 421 4.08 3.16 20.60
CA THR A 421 4.75 3.46 19.33
C THR A 421 4.33 2.50 18.22
N TRP A 422 3.87 1.30 18.58
CA TRP A 422 3.58 0.23 17.62
C TRP A 422 2.16 -0.29 17.69
N GLY A 423 1.36 0.17 18.65
CA GLY A 423 -0.03 -0.25 18.79
C GLY A 423 -0.16 -1.64 19.42
N GLY A 424 0.62 -1.96 20.45
CA GLY A 424 0.50 -3.17 21.27
C GLY A 424 1.84 -3.65 21.82
N VAL A 425 1.81 -4.53 22.83
CA VAL A 425 3.01 -4.99 23.57
C VAL A 425 3.47 -6.37 23.11
N GLU A 426 2.53 -7.29 22.91
CA GLU A 426 2.83 -8.68 22.59
C GLU A 426 1.73 -9.36 21.76
N MET A 427 2.13 -10.41 21.05
CA MET A 427 1.24 -11.39 20.45
C MET A 427 1.04 -12.55 21.41
N ARG A 428 -0.20 -13.00 21.57
CA ARG A 428 -0.56 -14.12 22.44
C ARG A 428 -1.22 -15.21 21.62
N ALA A 429 -0.87 -16.45 21.91
CA ALA A 429 -1.59 -17.63 21.41
C ALA A 429 -2.26 -18.34 22.58
N TYR A 430 -3.52 -18.68 22.40
CA TYR A 430 -4.32 -19.44 23.35
C TYR A 430 -4.80 -20.73 22.71
N HIS A 431 -5.00 -21.75 23.54
CA HIS A 431 -5.59 -23.04 23.19
C HIS A 431 -6.85 -23.28 24.02
N ARG A 432 -7.91 -23.78 23.41
CA ARG A 432 -9.14 -24.15 24.10
C ARG A 432 -8.88 -25.35 25.01
N LEU A 433 -9.28 -25.27 26.29
CA LEU A 433 -9.03 -26.30 27.30
C LEU A 433 -9.74 -27.63 27.02
N GLU A 434 -10.91 -27.57 26.39
CA GLU A 434 -11.74 -28.73 26.06
C GLU A 434 -11.40 -29.33 24.68
N ALA A 435 -10.45 -28.74 23.95
CA ALA A 435 -9.99 -29.31 22.69
C ALA A 435 -9.07 -30.53 22.94
N PRO A 436 -9.17 -31.59 22.13
CA PRO A 436 -8.39 -32.82 22.28
C PRO A 436 -6.88 -32.65 22.06
#